data_AF-A0A8T0D8R3-F1
#
_entry.id   AF-A0A8T0D8R3-F1
#
_cell.length_a   1.000
_cell.length_b   1.000
_cell.length_c   1.000
_cell.angle_alpha   90.00
_cell.angle_beta   90.00
_cell.angle_gamma   90.00
#
_symmetry.space_group_name_H-M   'P 1'
#
loop_
_entity.id
_entity.type
_entity.pdbx_description
1 polymer ?
#
loop_
_entity_poly.entity_id
_entity_poly.type
_entity_poly.pdbx_seq_one_letter_code
_entity_poly.pdbx_strand_id
1 'polypeptide(L)'
;MRRTPQDKNAPKKPPTAFMLFMKQRRLQSEHLASLSFGERNRAVGAEWGALTSEEKAVFFDQAKEEREKYSQLFTEYKKSDAYKAWLASTENTETKGKKSNGKSGKRSVSSDVSGTIQPDFKVPIFTREFLEYNRLREAILRQLKKQAAQLEEETALLSKHVDNLVNAEARTKAQLQASEEQFATDEQLLRRLHKELVASLHEIAVPYASANPTAKSTEHITETSVESFLSQLGLLHKSQMNVDVTNKAIQSLRLAISKKTLKLLIT
;
A
#
# COMPACT_ATOMS: atom_id res chain seq x y z
N MET A 1 -30.28 -20.13 -28.63
CA MET A 1 -28.95 -19.91 -27.99
C MET A 1 -28.29 -21.26 -27.74
N ARG A 2 -27.15 -21.57 -28.39
CA ARG A 2 -26.37 -22.77 -28.04
C ARG A 2 -25.51 -22.42 -26.82
N ARG A 3 -25.54 -23.25 -25.78
CA ARG A 3 -24.72 -23.06 -24.58
C ARG A 3 -23.26 -23.20 -24.96
N THR A 4 -22.41 -22.25 -24.57
CA THR A 4 -20.96 -22.35 -24.73
C THR A 4 -20.47 -23.63 -24.03
N PRO A 5 -19.53 -24.39 -24.62
CA PRO A 5 -18.98 -25.57 -23.98
C PRO A 5 -18.33 -25.15 -22.66
N GLN A 6 -18.98 -25.47 -21.55
CA GLN A 6 -18.47 -25.16 -20.22
C GLN A 6 -17.56 -26.32 -19.81
N ASP A 7 -16.31 -26.03 -19.43
CA ASP A 7 -15.47 -27.09 -18.89
C ASP A 7 -16.12 -27.63 -17.62
N LYS A 8 -16.37 -28.94 -17.59
CA LYS A 8 -16.92 -29.63 -16.43
C LYS A 8 -15.92 -29.65 -15.26
N ASN A 9 -14.62 -29.49 -15.56
CA ASN A 9 -13.54 -29.51 -14.58
C ASN A 9 -13.19 -28.11 -14.04
N ALA A 10 -13.72 -27.04 -14.63
CA ALA A 10 -13.49 -25.70 -14.11
C ALA A 10 -14.28 -25.46 -12.80
N PRO A 11 -13.68 -24.79 -11.81
CA PRO A 11 -14.40 -24.30 -10.65
C PRO A 11 -15.65 -23.52 -11.08
N LYS A 12 -16.79 -23.75 -10.41
CA LYS A 12 -18.04 -23.02 -10.69
C LYS A 12 -17.94 -21.61 -10.14
N LYS A 13 -18.49 -20.64 -10.87
CA LYS A 13 -18.54 -19.24 -10.42
C LYS A 13 -19.26 -19.14 -9.07
N PRO A 14 -18.73 -18.35 -8.13
CA PRO A 14 -19.31 -18.20 -6.80
C PRO A 14 -20.64 -17.45 -6.89
N PRO A 15 -21.62 -17.77 -6.02
CA PRO A 15 -22.89 -17.06 -5.97
C PRO A 15 -22.69 -15.60 -5.50
N THR A 16 -23.53 -14.69 -5.98
CA THR A 16 -23.58 -13.30 -5.48
C THR A 16 -24.26 -13.23 -4.11
N ALA A 17 -24.10 -12.11 -3.39
CA ALA A 17 -24.75 -11.87 -2.09
C ALA A 17 -26.27 -12.10 -2.16
N PHE A 18 -26.92 -11.59 -3.20
CA PHE A 18 -28.34 -11.84 -3.44
C PHE A 18 -28.66 -13.31 -3.74
N MET A 19 -27.81 -14.03 -4.48
CA MET A 19 -28.01 -15.47 -4.73
C MET A 19 -27.84 -16.31 -3.46
N LEU A 20 -26.90 -15.94 -2.58
CA LEU A 20 -26.73 -16.54 -1.26
C LEU A 20 -27.97 -16.31 -0.40
N PHE A 21 -28.48 -15.08 -0.38
CA PHE A 21 -29.73 -14.76 0.29
C PHE A 21 -30.93 -15.54 -0.28
N MET A 22 -31.08 -15.61 -1.61
CA MET A 22 -32.14 -16.41 -2.25
C MET A 22 -32.04 -17.89 -1.88
N LYS A 23 -30.83 -18.45 -1.84
CA LYS A 23 -30.59 -19.83 -1.42
C LYS A 23 -30.97 -20.04 0.05
N GLN A 24 -30.57 -19.12 0.93
CA GLN A 24 -30.91 -19.13 2.36
C GLN A 24 -32.43 -19.08 2.57
N ARG A 25 -33.12 -18.12 1.94
CA ARG A 25 -34.58 -17.94 2.07
C ARG A 25 -35.37 -19.12 1.52
N ARG A 26 -34.89 -19.73 0.44
CA ARG A 26 -35.48 -20.96 -0.11
C ARG A 26 -35.38 -22.14 0.87
N LEU A 27 -34.29 -22.24 1.64
CA LEU A 27 -34.12 -23.29 2.66
C LEU A 27 -34.96 -23.01 3.92
N GLN A 28 -35.23 -21.73 4.21
CA GLN A 28 -35.99 -21.32 5.39
C GLN A 28 -37.51 -21.35 5.18
N SER A 29 -37.99 -21.43 3.95
CA SER A 29 -39.43 -21.42 3.65
C SER A 29 -39.79 -22.43 2.58
N GLU A 30 -40.40 -23.54 3.01
CA GLU A 30 -41.00 -24.56 2.13
C GLU A 30 -42.07 -23.94 1.21
N HIS A 31 -42.79 -22.92 1.68
CA HIS A 31 -43.75 -22.17 0.88
C HIS A 31 -43.06 -21.38 -0.26
N LEU A 32 -41.96 -20.68 0.01
CA LEU A 32 -41.20 -20.04 -1.07
C LEU A 32 -40.59 -21.07 -2.03
N ALA A 33 -40.22 -22.26 -1.54
CA ALA A 33 -39.68 -23.33 -2.36
C ALA A 33 -40.73 -23.97 -3.30
N SER A 34 -42.02 -23.95 -2.95
CA SER A 34 -43.13 -24.49 -3.75
C SER A 34 -43.71 -23.50 -4.77
N LEU A 35 -43.53 -22.18 -4.57
CA LEU A 35 -43.96 -21.16 -5.52
C LEU A 35 -43.26 -21.27 -6.88
N SER A 36 -43.92 -20.77 -7.95
CA SER A 36 -43.31 -20.71 -9.27
C SER A 36 -42.05 -19.84 -9.26
N PHE A 37 -41.12 -20.10 -10.19
CA PHE A 37 -39.84 -19.38 -10.26
C PHE A 37 -40.01 -17.85 -10.32
N GLY A 38 -41.02 -17.36 -11.05
CA GLY A 38 -41.30 -15.94 -11.19
C GLY A 38 -41.81 -15.30 -9.89
N GLU A 39 -42.75 -15.95 -9.21
CA GLU A 39 -43.34 -15.46 -7.96
C GLU A 39 -42.32 -15.49 -6.82
N ARG A 40 -41.53 -16.56 -6.74
CA ARG A 40 -40.45 -16.69 -5.77
C ARG A 40 -39.41 -15.58 -5.91
N ASN A 41 -38.93 -15.31 -7.13
CA ASN A 41 -37.95 -14.25 -7.34
C ASN A 41 -38.52 -12.87 -7.03
N ARG A 42 -39.82 -12.64 -7.27
CA ARG A 42 -40.49 -11.40 -6.89
C ARG A 42 -40.57 -11.24 -5.38
N ALA A 43 -40.99 -12.27 -4.66
CA ALA A 43 -41.09 -12.26 -3.20
C ALA A 43 -39.72 -12.04 -2.54
N VAL A 44 -38.72 -12.84 -2.93
CA VAL A 44 -37.37 -12.73 -2.36
C VAL A 44 -36.67 -11.42 -2.76
N GLY A 45 -36.96 -10.90 -3.95
CA GLY A 45 -36.47 -9.58 -4.36
C GLY A 45 -37.03 -8.44 -3.50
N ALA A 46 -38.31 -8.52 -3.13
CA ALA A 46 -38.93 -7.55 -2.22
C ALA A 46 -38.34 -7.62 -0.81
N GLU A 47 -38.15 -8.84 -0.28
CA GLU A 47 -37.49 -9.05 1.02
C GLU A 47 -36.06 -8.53 1.03
N TRP A 48 -35.29 -8.80 -0.03
CA TRP A 48 -33.93 -8.26 -0.17
C TRP A 48 -33.92 -6.73 -0.23
N GLY A 49 -34.91 -6.12 -0.90
CA GLY A 49 -35.07 -4.67 -0.90
C GLY A 49 -35.27 -4.10 0.51
N ALA A 50 -36.09 -4.77 1.32
CA ALA A 50 -36.47 -4.36 2.67
C ALA A 50 -35.40 -4.61 3.75
N LEU A 51 -34.42 -5.48 3.51
CA LEU A 51 -33.32 -5.72 4.44
C LEU A 51 -32.48 -4.45 4.70
N THR A 52 -32.05 -4.30 5.95
CA THR A 52 -31.15 -3.23 6.39
C THR A 52 -29.74 -3.41 5.81
N SER A 53 -28.93 -2.35 5.88
CA SER A 53 -27.54 -2.39 5.40
C SER A 53 -26.71 -3.41 6.17
N GLU A 54 -26.98 -3.60 7.46
CA GLU A 54 -26.25 -4.52 8.35
C GLU A 54 -26.57 -5.99 8.00
N GLU A 55 -27.84 -6.31 7.77
CA GLU A 55 -28.25 -7.66 7.35
C GLU A 55 -27.73 -8.01 5.95
N LYS A 56 -27.71 -7.03 5.04
CA LYS A 56 -27.10 -7.20 3.71
C LYS A 56 -25.59 -7.41 3.80
N ALA A 57 -24.91 -6.74 4.73
CA ALA A 57 -23.46 -6.83 4.90
C ALA A 57 -23.00 -8.27 5.14
N VAL A 58 -23.72 -9.03 5.97
CA VAL A 58 -23.44 -10.45 6.21
C VAL A 58 -23.39 -11.27 4.91
N PHE A 59 -24.34 -11.03 4.00
CA PHE A 59 -24.36 -11.72 2.70
C PHE A 59 -23.30 -11.21 1.73
N PHE A 60 -22.92 -9.93 1.82
CA PHE A 60 -21.82 -9.37 1.05
C PHE A 60 -20.47 -9.93 1.49
N ASP A 61 -20.25 -10.10 2.80
CA ASP A 61 -19.03 -10.68 3.35
C ASP A 61 -18.91 -12.16 2.96
N GLN A 62 -20.00 -12.92 3.10
CA GLN A 62 -20.04 -14.32 2.62
C GLN A 62 -19.78 -14.43 1.10
N ALA A 63 -20.35 -13.54 0.30
CA ALA A 63 -20.11 -13.53 -1.15
C ALA A 63 -18.67 -13.13 -1.51
N LYS A 64 -18.03 -12.30 -0.68
CA LYS A 64 -16.62 -11.92 -0.83
C LYS A 64 -15.72 -13.09 -0.50
N GLU A 65 -15.95 -13.79 0.60
CA GLU A 65 -15.18 -14.97 1.01
C GLU A 65 -15.26 -16.09 -0.05
N GLU A 66 -16.46 -16.40 -0.55
CA GLU A 66 -16.65 -17.39 -1.60
C GLU A 66 -15.98 -16.98 -2.93
N ARG A 67 -15.89 -15.67 -3.20
CA ARG A 67 -15.16 -15.15 -4.36
C ARG A 67 -13.66 -15.30 -4.21
N GLU A 68 -13.12 -15.07 -3.03
CA GLU A 68 -11.70 -15.26 -2.73
C GLU A 68 -11.31 -16.73 -2.85
N LYS A 69 -12.09 -17.65 -2.27
CA LYS A 69 -11.92 -19.11 -2.43
C LYS A 69 -11.96 -19.52 -3.89
N TYR A 70 -12.95 -19.04 -4.65
CA TYR A 70 -13.03 -19.30 -6.09
C TYR A 70 -11.80 -18.79 -6.84
N SER A 71 -11.32 -17.59 -6.51
CA SER A 71 -10.14 -17.00 -7.14
C SER A 71 -8.92 -17.90 -6.95
N GLN A 72 -8.68 -18.38 -5.73
CA GLN A 72 -7.59 -19.30 -5.41
C GLN A 72 -7.73 -20.62 -6.19
N LEU A 73 -8.87 -21.29 -6.09
CA LEU A 73 -9.14 -22.54 -6.83
C LEU A 73 -9.02 -22.38 -8.34
N PHE A 74 -9.44 -21.23 -8.88
CA PHE A 74 -9.33 -20.94 -10.31
C PHE A 74 -7.89 -20.68 -10.74
N THR A 75 -7.07 -20.04 -9.91
CA THR A 75 -5.64 -19.88 -10.19
C THR A 75 -4.90 -21.22 -10.19
N GLU A 76 -5.28 -22.14 -9.29
CA GLU A 76 -4.73 -23.50 -9.26
C GLU A 76 -5.19 -24.32 -10.46
N TYR A 77 -6.48 -24.26 -10.78
CA TYR A 77 -7.05 -24.92 -11.96
C TYR A 77 -6.36 -24.46 -13.26
N LYS A 78 -6.04 -23.16 -13.40
CA LYS A 78 -5.26 -22.65 -14.55
C LYS A 78 -3.86 -23.27 -14.69
N LYS A 79 -3.26 -23.73 -13.58
CA LYS A 79 -1.95 -24.38 -13.58
C LYS A 79 -2.05 -25.90 -13.83
N SER A 80 -3.24 -26.48 -13.66
CA SER A 80 -3.47 -27.91 -13.82
C SER A 80 -3.43 -28.36 -15.29
N ASP A 81 -3.06 -29.62 -15.51
CA ASP A 81 -3.06 -30.22 -16.85
C ASP A 81 -4.47 -30.37 -17.44
N ALA A 82 -5.51 -30.37 -16.59
CA ALA A 82 -6.91 -30.34 -17.02
C ALA A 82 -7.25 -29.07 -17.81
N TYR A 83 -6.73 -27.90 -17.40
CA TYR A 83 -6.93 -26.64 -18.11
C TYR A 83 -6.20 -26.62 -19.46
N LYS A 84 -4.98 -27.19 -19.51
CA LYS A 84 -4.22 -27.34 -20.78
C LYS A 84 -4.92 -28.29 -21.75
N ALA A 85 -5.45 -29.42 -21.26
CA ALA A 85 -6.20 -30.38 -22.06
C ALA A 85 -7.54 -29.82 -22.57
N TRP A 86 -8.20 -28.97 -21.77
CA TRP A 86 -9.40 -28.24 -22.19
C TRP A 86 -9.09 -27.24 -23.31
N LEU A 87 -8.03 -26.44 -23.17
CA LEU A 87 -7.57 -25.52 -24.22
C LEU A 87 -7.25 -26.26 -25.53
N ALA A 88 -6.53 -27.37 -25.44
CA ALA A 88 -6.20 -28.20 -26.60
C ALA A 88 -7.45 -28.86 -27.24
N SER A 89 -8.47 -29.20 -26.44
CA SER A 89 -9.73 -29.77 -26.94
C SER A 89 -10.62 -28.71 -27.60
N THR A 90 -10.60 -27.47 -27.11
CA THR A 90 -11.28 -26.34 -27.77
C THR A 90 -10.60 -25.95 -29.08
N GLU A 91 -9.28 -26.10 -29.19
CA GLU A 91 -8.51 -25.83 -30.41
C GLU A 91 -8.68 -26.94 -31.46
N ASN A 92 -8.73 -28.21 -31.06
CA ASN A 92 -8.92 -29.36 -31.98
C ASN A 92 -10.37 -29.54 -32.49
N THR A 93 -11.37 -28.94 -31.84
CA THR A 93 -12.76 -28.99 -32.30
C THR A 93 -13.04 -27.97 -33.42
N GLU A 94 -12.21 -26.93 -33.55
CA GLU A 94 -12.26 -26.00 -34.70
C GLU A 94 -11.59 -26.60 -35.96
N THR A 95 -10.61 -27.50 -35.82
CA THR A 95 -9.85 -28.05 -36.96
C THR A 95 -10.46 -29.28 -37.63
N LYS A 96 -11.38 -30.00 -36.98
CA LYS A 96 -11.98 -31.25 -37.53
C LYS A 96 -13.30 -31.08 -38.30
N GLY A 97 -13.83 -29.86 -38.47
CA GLY A 97 -15.08 -29.60 -39.19
C GLY A 97 -15.01 -29.55 -40.73
N LYS A 98 -13.82 -29.64 -41.35
CA LYS A 98 -13.67 -29.49 -42.82
C LYS A 98 -12.73 -30.54 -43.42
N LYS A 99 -13.27 -31.70 -43.80
CA LYS A 99 -12.82 -32.48 -44.98
C LYS A 99 -14.02 -33.21 -45.60
N SER A 100 -14.81 -32.50 -46.39
CA SER A 100 -15.67 -33.13 -47.41
C SER A 100 -14.89 -33.18 -48.72
N ASN A 101 -14.77 -34.41 -49.22
CA ASN A 101 -14.08 -34.85 -50.42
C ASN A 101 -14.50 -34.02 -51.66
N GLY A 102 -13.54 -33.36 -52.31
CA GLY A 102 -13.74 -32.67 -53.59
C GLY A 102 -13.42 -33.60 -54.75
N LYS A 103 -14.33 -33.72 -55.73
CA LYS A 103 -14.03 -34.24 -57.06
C LYS A 103 -14.57 -33.26 -58.10
N SER A 104 -13.66 -32.52 -58.70
CA SER A 104 -13.87 -31.53 -59.76
C SER A 104 -13.95 -32.19 -61.15
N GLY A 105 -14.90 -31.76 -61.98
CA GLY A 105 -15.02 -32.09 -63.39
C GLY A 105 -15.32 -30.87 -64.26
N LYS A 106 -14.25 -30.16 -64.64
CA LYS A 106 -13.95 -29.49 -65.93
C LYS A 106 -15.12 -29.09 -66.89
N ARG A 107 -15.20 -27.79 -67.22
CA ARG A 107 -15.52 -27.16 -68.55
C ARG A 107 -15.49 -25.62 -68.36
N SER A 108 -14.53 -24.88 -68.93
CA SER A 108 -14.35 -24.37 -70.30
C SER A 108 -15.14 -23.09 -70.64
N VAL A 109 -14.37 -21.99 -70.78
CA VAL A 109 -14.40 -20.96 -71.84
C VAL A 109 -15.41 -19.78 -71.76
N SER A 110 -14.77 -18.60 -71.59
CA SER A 110 -15.02 -17.23 -72.10
C SER A 110 -16.31 -16.45 -71.84
N SER A 111 -16.17 -15.24 -71.26
CA SER A 111 -16.42 -13.96 -71.97
C SER A 111 -16.12 -12.74 -71.08
N ASP A 112 -15.34 -11.84 -71.65
CA ASP A 112 -15.32 -10.37 -71.57
C ASP A 112 -15.75 -9.57 -70.33
N VAL A 113 -14.78 -8.75 -69.90
CA VAL A 113 -14.82 -7.29 -69.73
C VAL A 113 -15.82 -6.64 -68.75
N SER A 114 -15.18 -5.91 -67.82
CA SER A 114 -15.66 -4.73 -67.09
C SER A 114 -16.53 -4.96 -65.84
N GLY A 115 -16.07 -4.36 -64.74
CA GLY A 115 -16.94 -3.98 -63.63
C GLY A 115 -16.64 -4.66 -62.30
N THR A 116 -16.08 -3.87 -61.39
CA THR A 116 -16.14 -4.05 -59.93
C THR A 116 -15.18 -5.09 -59.34
N ILE A 117 -14.13 -4.60 -58.69
CA ILE A 117 -13.44 -5.35 -57.63
C ILE A 117 -14.48 -5.52 -56.51
N GLN A 118 -15.25 -6.60 -56.56
CA GLN A 118 -15.87 -7.13 -55.34
C GLN A 118 -14.77 -7.87 -54.59
N PRO A 119 -14.41 -7.46 -53.37
CA PRO A 119 -13.61 -8.33 -52.54
C PRO A 119 -14.45 -9.58 -52.28
N ASP A 120 -13.88 -10.76 -52.58
CA ASP A 120 -14.48 -12.08 -52.37
C ASP A 120 -14.58 -12.41 -50.87
N PHE A 121 -15.28 -11.56 -50.12
CA PHE A 121 -15.84 -11.90 -48.82
C PHE A 121 -17.12 -12.70 -49.07
N LYS A 122 -16.96 -13.96 -49.51
CA LYS A 122 -18.02 -14.98 -49.41
C LYS A 122 -18.20 -15.49 -47.97
N VAL A 123 -18.27 -14.56 -47.03
CA VAL A 123 -19.02 -14.73 -45.80
C VAL A 123 -20.02 -13.58 -45.82
N PRO A 124 -21.31 -13.84 -46.11
CA PRO A 124 -22.31 -12.79 -46.12
C PRO A 124 -22.17 -11.92 -44.86
N ILE A 125 -22.09 -10.60 -45.02
CA ILE A 125 -21.96 -9.61 -43.91
C ILE A 125 -23.12 -9.63 -42.91
N PHE A 126 -24.09 -10.52 -43.12
CA PHE A 126 -25.22 -10.81 -42.24
C PHE A 126 -25.34 -12.30 -41.92
N THR A 127 -24.29 -13.12 -42.11
CA THR A 127 -24.29 -14.46 -41.53
C THR A 127 -24.34 -14.33 -40.02
N ARG A 128 -25.00 -15.31 -39.40
CA ARG A 128 -25.08 -15.39 -37.94
C ARG A 128 -23.70 -15.39 -37.29
N GLU A 129 -22.72 -16.01 -37.93
CA GLU A 129 -21.32 -16.08 -37.47
C GLU A 129 -20.64 -14.70 -37.51
N PHE A 130 -20.80 -13.94 -38.59
CA PHE A 130 -20.22 -12.59 -38.71
C PHE A 130 -20.84 -11.63 -37.68
N LEU A 131 -22.16 -11.68 -37.50
CA LEU A 131 -22.86 -10.85 -36.52
C LEU A 131 -22.51 -11.22 -35.08
N GLU A 132 -22.39 -12.52 -34.76
CA GLU A 132 -21.93 -12.98 -33.44
C GLU A 132 -20.47 -12.59 -33.18
N TYR A 133 -19.57 -12.71 -34.17
CA TYR A 133 -18.17 -12.27 -34.07
C TYR A 133 -18.05 -10.76 -33.86
N ASN A 134 -18.77 -9.94 -34.63
CA ASN A 134 -18.76 -8.49 -34.49
C ASN A 134 -19.27 -8.07 -33.11
N ARG A 135 -20.37 -8.70 -32.63
CA ARG A 135 -20.90 -8.47 -31.28
C ARG A 135 -19.89 -8.83 -30.19
N LEU A 136 -19.19 -9.96 -30.31
CA LEU A 136 -18.16 -10.37 -29.35
C LEU A 136 -16.96 -9.41 -29.38
N ARG A 137 -16.50 -9.02 -30.57
CA ARG A 137 -15.43 -8.03 -30.75
C ARG A 137 -15.80 -6.70 -30.10
N GLU A 138 -17.01 -6.20 -30.34
CA GLU A 138 -17.51 -4.97 -29.70
C GLU A 138 -17.60 -5.11 -28.18
N ALA A 139 -18.03 -6.26 -27.66
CA ALA A 139 -18.06 -6.52 -26.23
C ALA A 139 -16.64 -6.53 -25.61
N ILE A 140 -15.68 -7.17 -26.28
CA ILE A 140 -14.27 -7.20 -25.86
C ILE A 140 -13.68 -5.79 -25.89
N LEU A 141 -13.90 -5.02 -26.96
CA LEU A 141 -13.42 -3.64 -27.07
C LEU A 141 -13.99 -2.74 -25.97
N ARG A 142 -15.27 -2.89 -25.65
CA ARG A 142 -15.90 -2.17 -24.53
C ARG A 142 -15.27 -2.55 -23.20
N GLN A 143 -14.99 -3.83 -22.99
CA GLN A 143 -14.33 -4.31 -21.77
C GLN A 143 -12.89 -3.79 -21.67
N LEU A 144 -12.12 -3.84 -22.76
CA LEU A 144 -10.75 -3.32 -22.81
C LEU A 144 -10.72 -1.81 -22.56
N LYS A 145 -11.62 -1.05 -23.18
CA LYS A 145 -11.74 0.41 -22.92
C LYS A 145 -12.06 0.70 -21.46
N LYS A 146 -12.95 -0.08 -20.84
CA LYS A 146 -13.25 0.04 -19.41
C LYS A 146 -12.02 -0.26 -18.55
N GLN A 147 -11.27 -1.31 -18.87
CA GLN A 147 -10.04 -1.65 -18.15
C GLN A 147 -8.96 -0.59 -18.32
N ALA A 148 -8.79 -0.04 -19.53
CA ALA A 148 -7.85 1.04 -19.79
C ALA A 148 -8.20 2.28 -18.96
N ALA A 149 -9.48 2.70 -18.95
CA ALA A 149 -9.92 3.82 -18.13
C ALA A 149 -9.69 3.59 -16.62
N GLN A 150 -9.90 2.37 -16.13
CA GLN A 150 -9.64 2.02 -14.73
C GLN A 150 -8.14 2.10 -14.39
N LEU A 151 -7.28 1.59 -15.27
CA LEU A 151 -5.82 1.68 -15.07
C LEU A 151 -5.33 3.13 -15.16
N GLU A 152 -5.89 3.95 -16.05
CA GLU A 152 -5.60 5.38 -16.13
C GLU A 152 -6.00 6.10 -14.83
N GLU A 153 -7.15 5.76 -14.23
CA GLU A 153 -7.57 6.29 -12.93
C GLU A 153 -6.64 5.84 -11.79
N GLU A 154 -6.29 4.55 -11.72
CA GLU A 154 -5.38 4.00 -10.71
C GLU A 154 -3.98 4.62 -10.80
N THR A 155 -3.46 4.81 -12.01
CA THR A 155 -2.15 5.45 -12.22
C THR A 155 -2.16 6.92 -11.82
N ALA A 156 -3.24 7.66 -12.11
CA ALA A 156 -3.41 9.04 -11.66
C ALA A 156 -3.46 9.15 -10.12
N LEU A 157 -4.20 8.25 -9.46
CA LEU A 157 -4.26 8.18 -8.00
C LEU A 157 -2.89 7.86 -7.39
N LEU A 158 -2.17 6.89 -7.96
CA LEU A 158 -0.85 6.50 -7.48
C LEU A 158 0.16 7.63 -7.66
N SER A 159 0.15 8.32 -8.81
CA SER A 159 1.00 9.50 -9.05
C SER A 159 0.78 10.56 -7.97
N LYS A 160 -0.49 10.87 -7.66
CA LYS A 160 -0.82 11.83 -6.59
C LYS A 160 -0.32 11.37 -5.22
N HIS A 161 -0.38 10.07 -4.93
CA HIS A 161 0.16 9.54 -3.67
C HIS A 161 1.68 9.69 -3.60
N VAL A 162 2.39 9.40 -4.70
CA VAL A 162 3.83 9.63 -4.81
C VAL A 162 4.17 11.10 -4.58
N ASP A 163 3.44 12.03 -5.22
CA ASP A 163 3.66 13.46 -5.03
C ASP A 163 3.46 13.88 -3.56
N ASN A 164 2.44 13.33 -2.90
CA ASN A 164 2.20 13.59 -1.48
C ASN A 164 3.34 13.07 -0.60
N LEU A 165 3.88 11.88 -0.90
CA LEU A 165 5.01 11.30 -0.18
C LEU A 165 6.30 12.11 -0.40
N VAL A 166 6.60 12.50 -1.64
CA VAL A 166 7.76 13.35 -1.97
C VAL A 166 7.67 14.70 -1.23
N ASN A 167 6.49 15.30 -1.20
CA ASN A 167 6.27 16.54 -0.44
C ASN A 167 6.42 16.34 1.07
N ALA A 168 6.01 15.19 1.60
CA ALA A 168 6.21 14.86 3.01
C ALA A 168 7.69 14.66 3.33
N GLU A 169 8.42 13.93 2.49
CA GLU A 169 9.87 13.72 2.61
C GLU A 169 10.63 15.05 2.55
N ALA A 170 10.26 15.96 1.63
CA ALA A 170 10.88 17.28 1.55
C ALA A 170 10.69 18.09 2.84
N ARG A 171 9.49 18.04 3.45
CA ARG A 171 9.20 18.71 4.73
C ARG A 171 9.99 18.11 5.89
N THR A 172 10.04 16.79 6.00
CA THR A 172 10.79 16.13 7.09
C THR A 172 12.28 16.38 6.96
N LYS A 173 12.82 16.37 5.74
CA LYS A 173 14.22 16.71 5.48
C LYS A 173 14.54 18.15 5.85
N ALA A 174 13.69 19.10 5.50
CA ALA A 174 13.86 20.50 5.90
C ALA A 174 13.81 20.68 7.43
N GLN A 175 12.90 19.97 8.11
CA GLN A 175 12.83 20.00 9.57
C GLN A 175 14.07 19.38 10.22
N LEU A 176 14.59 18.28 9.67
CA LEU A 176 15.81 17.65 10.14
C LEU A 176 17.00 18.61 10.01
N GLN A 177 17.17 19.24 8.84
CA GLN A 177 18.23 20.22 8.60
C GLN A 177 18.15 21.40 9.57
N ALA A 178 16.95 21.97 9.77
CA ALA A 178 16.76 23.05 10.73
C ALA A 178 17.11 22.62 12.18
N SER A 179 16.78 21.39 12.55
CA SER A 179 17.13 20.84 13.87
C SER A 179 18.64 20.63 14.01
N GLU A 180 19.31 20.12 12.98
CA GLU A 180 20.77 19.92 12.95
C GLU A 180 21.51 21.27 13.07
N GLU A 181 21.04 22.30 12.36
CA GLU A 181 21.56 23.66 12.48
C GLU A 181 21.38 24.19 13.91
N GLN A 182 20.19 24.02 14.51
CA GLN A 182 19.95 24.42 15.89
C GLN A 182 20.90 23.70 16.86
N PHE A 183 21.04 22.38 16.74
CA PHE A 183 21.96 21.61 17.57
C PHE A 183 23.41 22.07 17.40
N ALA A 184 23.84 22.38 16.16
CA ALA A 184 25.16 22.92 15.92
C ALA A 184 25.36 24.29 16.58
N THR A 185 24.34 25.16 16.57
CA THR A 185 24.41 26.44 17.29
C THR A 185 24.47 26.25 18.81
N ASP A 186 23.64 25.35 19.36
CA ASP A 186 23.62 25.07 20.80
C ASP A 186 24.94 24.44 21.26
N GLU A 187 25.52 23.54 20.47
CA GLU A 187 26.84 22.94 20.73
C GLU A 187 27.95 24.01 20.72
N GLN A 188 27.90 24.98 19.81
CA GLN A 188 28.84 26.11 19.80
C GLN A 188 28.68 27.00 21.04
N LEU A 189 27.44 27.29 21.46
CA LEU A 189 27.16 28.04 22.68
C LEU A 189 27.67 27.29 23.92
N LEU A 190 27.43 25.98 24.00
CA LEU A 190 27.90 25.13 25.09
C LEU A 190 29.43 25.07 25.15
N ARG A 191 30.10 24.86 24.01
CA ARG A 191 31.58 24.90 23.91
C ARG A 191 32.14 26.23 24.38
N ARG A 192 31.50 27.34 24.01
CA ARG A 192 31.91 28.67 24.46
C ARG A 192 31.70 28.84 25.97
N LEU A 193 30.56 28.40 26.50
CA LEU A 193 30.28 28.43 27.94
C LEU A 193 31.32 27.59 28.72
N HIS A 194 31.65 26.40 28.24
CA HIS A 194 32.69 25.54 28.84
C HIS A 194 34.03 26.26 28.91
N LYS A 195 34.45 26.93 27.83
CA LYS A 195 35.69 27.73 27.82
C LYS A 195 35.65 28.89 28.82
N GLU A 196 34.53 29.64 28.86
CA GLU A 196 34.37 30.74 29.82
C GLU A 196 34.39 30.22 31.28
N LEU A 197 33.79 29.05 31.55
CA LEU A 197 33.80 28.41 32.86
C LEU A 197 35.19 27.91 33.27
N VAL A 198 35.88 27.19 32.38
CA VAL A 198 37.27 26.74 32.60
C VAL A 198 38.16 27.93 32.94
N ALA A 199 38.06 29.02 32.17
CA ALA A 199 38.82 30.25 32.43
C ALA A 199 38.46 30.91 33.77
N SER A 200 37.20 30.80 34.24
CA SER A 200 36.78 31.39 35.51
C SER A 200 37.14 30.54 36.74
N LEU A 201 37.30 29.23 36.56
CA LEU A 201 37.45 28.26 37.66
C LEU A 201 38.80 27.53 37.66
N HIS A 202 39.75 27.85 36.76
CA HIS A 202 41.03 27.13 36.64
C HIS A 202 41.84 27.09 37.95
N GLU A 203 41.76 28.13 38.78
CA GLU A 203 42.44 28.25 40.09
C GLU A 203 41.82 27.39 41.20
N ILE A 204 40.76 26.64 40.91
CA ILE A 204 39.99 25.90 41.90
C ILE A 204 40.24 24.41 41.71
N ALA A 205 40.81 23.81 42.76
CA ALA A 205 41.02 22.39 42.86
C ALA A 205 39.90 21.78 43.72
N VAL A 206 39.16 20.83 43.16
CA VAL A 206 38.07 20.15 43.87
C VAL A 206 38.55 18.76 44.28
N PRO A 207 38.37 18.34 45.55
CA PRO A 207 38.73 16.99 45.99
C PRO A 207 37.96 15.94 45.19
N TYR A 208 38.68 15.05 44.51
CA TYR A 208 38.11 13.95 43.74
C TYR A 208 37.92 12.72 44.63
N ALA A 209 36.68 12.25 44.73
CA ALA A 209 36.37 11.01 45.42
C ALA A 209 36.85 9.82 44.56
N SER A 210 38.16 9.55 44.59
CA SER A 210 38.69 8.32 44.00
C SER A 210 38.29 7.13 44.85
N ALA A 211 38.17 5.95 44.23
CA ALA A 211 37.91 4.68 44.93
C ALA A 211 38.99 4.30 45.98
N ASN A 212 40.08 5.05 46.10
CA ASN A 212 41.12 4.87 47.11
C ASN A 212 41.09 6.02 48.16
N PRO A 213 40.76 5.75 49.43
CA PRO A 213 40.62 6.76 50.48
C PRO A 213 41.95 7.34 51.02
N THR A 214 43.10 6.84 50.54
CA THR A 214 44.44 7.24 51.03
C THR A 214 45.14 8.30 50.16
N ALA A 215 44.62 8.63 48.98
CA ALA A 215 45.15 9.71 48.14
C ALA A 215 44.19 10.90 48.15
N LYS A 216 44.61 12.04 48.74
CA LYS A 216 43.95 13.33 48.53
C LYS A 216 44.19 13.78 47.09
N SER A 217 43.49 13.17 46.14
CA SER A 217 43.54 13.58 44.74
C SER A 217 42.61 14.79 44.57
N THR A 218 43.11 15.84 43.95
CA THR A 218 42.35 17.04 43.64
C THR A 218 42.33 17.22 42.12
N GLU A 219 41.15 17.50 41.58
CA GLU A 219 40.93 17.68 40.15
C GLU A 219 40.75 19.18 39.84
N HIS A 220 41.31 19.62 38.70
CA HIS A 220 41.06 20.92 38.11
C HIS A 220 40.08 20.80 36.96
N ILE A 221 39.30 21.86 36.72
CA ILE A 221 38.37 21.92 35.59
C ILE A 221 39.11 21.87 34.25
N THR A 222 38.63 21.04 33.32
CA THR A 222 39.08 20.99 31.93
C THR A 222 37.88 21.11 30.99
N GLU A 223 38.09 21.42 29.70
CA GLU A 223 36.99 21.58 28.74
C GLU A 223 36.09 20.33 28.61
N THR A 224 36.66 19.14 28.86
CA THR A 224 35.96 17.85 28.83
C THR A 224 35.42 17.39 30.18
N SER A 225 35.83 18.03 31.29
CA SER A 225 35.40 17.67 32.66
C SER A 225 34.51 18.73 33.32
N VAL A 226 34.05 19.74 32.59
CA VAL A 226 33.20 20.83 33.13
C VAL A 226 31.98 20.30 33.88
N GLU A 227 31.22 19.38 33.27
CA GLU A 227 29.97 18.87 33.86
C GLU A 227 30.21 18.04 35.12
N SER A 228 31.21 17.14 35.10
CA SER A 228 31.56 16.31 36.26
C SER A 228 32.12 17.17 37.39
N PHE A 229 32.99 18.13 37.07
CA PHE A 229 33.57 19.08 38.02
C PHE A 229 32.49 19.94 38.69
N LEU A 230 31.56 20.52 37.92
CA LEU A 230 30.46 21.31 38.46
C LEU A 230 29.48 20.48 39.29
N SER A 231 29.21 19.24 38.87
CA SER A 231 28.38 18.30 39.64
C SER A 231 29.00 17.99 41.00
N GLN A 232 30.31 17.74 41.03
CA GLN A 232 31.05 17.46 42.26
C GLN A 232 31.13 18.69 43.18
N LEU A 233 31.39 19.88 42.59
CA LEU A 233 31.35 21.14 43.31
C LEU A 233 29.97 21.41 43.92
N GLY A 234 28.89 21.10 43.18
CA GLY A 234 27.51 21.20 43.66
C GLY A 234 27.20 20.23 44.80
N LEU A 235 27.72 19.01 44.74
CA LEU A 235 27.59 18.03 45.84
C LEU A 235 28.33 18.49 47.10
N LEU A 236 29.54 19.01 46.97
CA LEU A 236 30.31 19.57 48.09
C LEU A 236 29.58 20.74 48.75
N HIS A 237 29.00 21.64 47.94
CA HIS A 237 28.20 22.75 48.45
C HIS A 237 26.95 22.26 49.21
N LYS A 238 26.21 21.28 48.67
CA LYS A 238 25.01 20.70 49.32
C LYS A 238 25.34 19.98 50.63
N SER A 239 26.48 19.30 50.68
CA SER A 239 26.96 18.55 51.85
C SER A 239 27.73 19.40 52.86
N GLN A 240 27.92 20.70 52.59
CA GLN A 240 28.73 21.63 53.40
C GLN A 240 30.17 21.12 53.64
N MET A 241 30.71 20.32 52.71
CA MET A 241 32.09 19.84 52.75
C MET A 241 32.99 20.76 51.93
N ASN A 242 34.20 21.05 52.44
CA ASN A 242 35.15 21.98 51.80
C ASN A 242 34.52 23.35 51.49
N VAL A 243 33.89 23.96 52.52
CA VAL A 243 33.17 25.23 52.42
C VAL A 243 34.03 26.35 51.85
N ASP A 244 35.33 26.39 52.16
CA ASP A 244 36.25 27.38 51.61
C ASP A 244 36.40 27.26 50.08
N VAL A 245 36.47 26.04 49.56
CA VAL A 245 36.59 25.76 48.11
C VAL A 245 35.32 26.18 47.39
N THR A 246 34.16 25.82 47.94
CA THR A 246 32.86 26.18 47.36
C THR A 246 32.60 27.68 47.41
N ASN A 247 32.95 28.37 48.50
CA ASN A 247 32.87 29.83 48.60
C ASN A 247 33.80 30.53 47.61
N LYS A 248 35.04 30.05 47.46
CA LYS A 248 36.00 30.57 46.48
C LYS A 248 35.48 30.41 45.05
N ALA A 249 34.80 29.30 44.74
CA ALA A 249 34.15 29.09 43.46
C ALA A 249 32.99 30.05 43.22
N ILE A 250 32.11 30.24 44.21
CA ILE A 250 31.01 31.20 44.13
C ILE A 250 31.54 32.62 43.89
N GLN A 251 32.59 33.04 44.60
CA GLN A 251 33.22 34.35 44.41
C GLN A 251 33.85 34.48 43.01
N SER A 252 34.52 33.45 42.53
CA SER A 252 35.16 33.45 41.20
C SER A 252 34.11 33.58 40.09
N LEU A 253 32.99 32.86 40.20
CA LEU A 253 31.86 32.99 39.27
C LEU A 253 31.20 34.39 39.34
N ARG A 254 30.95 34.92 40.54
CA ARG A 254 30.40 36.28 40.72
C ARG A 254 31.30 37.34 40.10
N LEU A 255 32.62 37.21 40.29
CA LEU A 255 33.61 38.11 39.70
C LEU A 255 33.61 37.99 38.17
N ALA A 256 33.55 36.78 37.63
CA ALA A 256 33.51 36.53 36.20
C ALA A 256 32.23 37.07 35.54
N ILE A 257 31.08 36.99 36.22
CA ILE A 257 29.83 37.61 35.80
C ILE A 257 29.96 39.15 35.83
N SER A 258 30.45 39.71 36.93
CA SER A 258 30.64 41.17 37.08
C SER A 258 31.60 41.75 36.04
N LYS A 259 32.68 41.03 35.72
CA LYS A 259 33.66 41.41 34.69
C LYS A 259 33.19 41.12 33.26
N LYS A 260 31.99 40.57 33.08
CA LYS A 260 31.45 40.14 31.78
C LYS A 260 32.40 39.17 31.05
N THR A 261 33.08 38.28 31.79
CA THR A 261 33.87 37.20 31.20
C THR A 261 33.05 35.92 31.03
N LEU A 262 32.01 35.72 31.87
CA LEU A 262 30.91 34.78 31.62
C LEU A 262 29.76 35.52 30.93
N LYS A 263 29.82 35.62 29.61
CA LYS A 263 28.93 36.48 28.81
C LYS A 263 27.58 35.82 28.49
N LEU A 264 27.57 34.49 28.38
CA LEU A 264 26.39 33.69 28.04
C LEU A 264 25.32 33.62 29.14
N LEU A 265 25.65 34.00 30.38
CA LEU A 265 24.74 34.02 31.52
C LEU A 265 24.11 35.40 31.79
N ILE A 266 24.45 36.41 30.99
CA ILE A 266 24.06 37.83 31.19
C ILE A 266 23.05 38.31 30.12
N THR A 267 22.80 37.49 29.09
CA THR A 267 21.78 37.68 28.05
C THR A 267 20.51 36.93 28.39
#